data_AF-A0A9X5BKL3-F1
#
_entry.id   AF-A0A9X5BKL3-F1
#
_cell.length_a   1.000
_cell.length_b   1.000
_cell.length_c   1.000
_cell.angle_alpha   90.00
_cell.angle_beta   90.00
_cell.angle_gamma   90.00
#
_symmetry.space_group_name_H-M   'P 1'
#
loop_
_entity.id
_entity.type
_entity.pdbx_description
1 polymer ?
#
loop_
_entity_poly.entity_id
_entity_poly.type
_entity_poly.pdbx_seq_one_letter_code
_entity_poly.pdbx_strand_id
1 'polypeptide(L)'
;MNVNGIGATGYPAWQGARKAQQNTAGKSFTAQVNNVASTQPHTTTIYMKTDDMLYSGGNGTGLSFYIKYADGSTEDNPTVIAKGVDENGDEFEKTIHINKVNPKSATVVEMRALEAHMGVKKLGGFTSLPLETGAMGLNDRMDFMDMFQKQISDMKLLSQKKAAAYYQYSMQAYWDFMNKK
;
A
#
# COMPACT_ATOMS: atom_id res chain seq x y z
N MET A 1 18.63 71.47 46.21
CA MET A 1 19.81 70.61 46.50
C MET A 1 19.49 69.19 46.07
N ASN A 2 20.47 68.53 45.45
CA ASN A 2 20.54 67.16 44.90
C ASN A 2 19.81 66.07 45.72
N VAL A 3 19.32 64.97 45.14
CA VAL A 3 20.11 63.95 44.42
C VAL A 3 19.32 63.15 43.38
N ASN A 4 20.00 62.88 42.26
CA ASN A 4 19.71 61.90 41.22
C ASN A 4 19.95 60.45 41.71
N GLY A 5 19.20 59.51 41.13
CA GLY A 5 19.55 58.09 41.05
C GLY A 5 19.02 57.52 39.73
N ILE A 6 19.92 57.04 38.88
CA ILE A 6 19.71 56.69 37.46
C ILE A 6 19.82 55.15 37.30
N GLY A 7 19.00 54.57 36.41
CA GLY A 7 19.20 53.25 35.78
C GLY A 7 18.02 52.30 36.03
N ALA A 8 17.40 51.63 35.05
CA ALA A 8 17.81 51.32 33.69
C ALA A 8 16.57 51.05 32.80
N THR A 9 16.65 51.49 31.55
CA THR A 9 16.05 50.91 30.32
C THR A 9 14.78 50.05 30.44
N GLY A 10 13.64 50.61 30.04
CA GLY A 10 12.45 49.88 29.60
C GLY A 10 11.81 50.60 28.41
N TYR A 11 11.93 50.01 27.22
CA TYR A 11 11.27 50.50 26.00
C TYR A 11 9.73 50.46 26.19
N PRO A 12 8.98 51.50 25.79
CA PRO A 12 7.51 51.44 25.81
C PRO A 12 6.99 50.49 24.71
N ALA A 13 6.10 49.60 25.12
CA ALA A 13 5.47 48.58 24.29
C ALA A 13 4.75 49.18 23.08
N TRP A 14 5.12 48.71 21.89
CA TRP A 14 4.42 48.93 20.63
C TRP A 14 3.27 47.91 20.54
N GLN A 15 2.03 48.36 20.69
CA GLN A 15 0.85 47.56 20.32
C GLN A 15 -0.02 48.34 19.34
N GLY A 16 0.36 48.27 18.07
CA GLY A 16 -0.54 48.55 16.96
C GLY A 16 -1.56 47.41 16.81
N ALA A 17 -2.83 47.77 16.64
CA ALA A 17 -3.92 46.83 16.39
C ALA A 17 -3.67 46.05 15.09
N ARG A 18 -3.30 44.76 15.19
CA ARG A 18 -3.36 43.83 14.06
C ARG A 18 -4.79 43.30 13.95
N LYS A 19 -5.51 43.78 12.94
CA LYS A 19 -6.79 43.20 12.49
C LYS A 19 -6.55 41.73 12.13
N ALA A 20 -7.35 40.83 12.69
CA ALA A 20 -7.37 39.43 12.29
C ALA A 20 -7.78 39.34 10.82
N GLN A 21 -6.86 38.88 10.00
CA GLN A 21 -7.11 38.54 8.60
C GLN A 21 -8.01 37.30 8.59
N GLN A 22 -9.27 37.46 8.15
CA GLN A 22 -10.19 36.35 7.95
C GLN A 22 -9.67 35.49 6.80
N ASN A 23 -9.18 34.29 7.11
CA ASN A 23 -8.84 33.30 6.10
C ASN A 23 -10.11 32.74 5.47
N THR A 24 -10.07 32.71 4.14
CA THR A 24 -11.05 32.28 3.15
C THR A 24 -11.70 30.92 3.43
N ALA A 25 -13.04 30.91 3.39
CA ALA A 25 -13.98 29.81 3.10
C ALA A 25 -13.52 28.37 3.38
N GLY A 26 -13.73 27.90 4.62
CA GLY A 26 -13.88 26.47 4.88
C GLY A 26 -15.16 25.95 4.21
N LYS A 27 -15.06 24.88 3.42
CA LYS A 27 -16.23 24.20 2.82
C LYS A 27 -17.21 23.85 3.95
N SER A 28 -18.50 24.19 3.81
CA SER A 28 -19.47 23.93 4.87
C SER A 28 -19.60 22.43 5.12
N PHE A 29 -19.79 22.04 6.38
CA PHE A 29 -20.08 20.65 6.76
C PHE A 29 -21.20 20.06 5.91
N THR A 30 -22.22 20.86 5.58
CA THR A 30 -23.34 20.48 4.70
C THR A 30 -22.89 20.10 3.29
N ALA A 31 -21.93 20.83 2.70
CA ALA A 31 -21.35 20.50 1.39
C ALA A 31 -20.52 19.20 1.45
N GLN A 32 -19.92 18.90 2.60
CA GLN A 32 -19.16 17.67 2.82
C GLN A 32 -20.08 16.45 2.97
N VAL A 33 -21.19 16.58 3.71
CA VAL A 33 -22.21 15.53 3.89
C VAL A 33 -22.94 15.24 2.57
N ASN A 34 -23.24 16.26 1.76
CA ASN A 34 -23.90 16.07 0.46
C ASN A 34 -23.00 15.35 -0.55
N ASN A 35 -21.67 15.52 -0.50
CA ASN A 35 -20.75 14.73 -1.33
C ASN A 35 -20.81 13.23 -0.96
N VAL A 36 -20.86 12.90 0.33
CA VAL A 36 -20.96 11.51 0.82
C VAL A 36 -22.31 10.86 0.50
N ALA A 37 -23.38 11.66 0.40
CA ALA A 37 -24.69 11.17 -0.03
C ALA A 37 -24.80 10.94 -1.54
N SER A 38 -23.90 11.54 -2.35
CA SER A 38 -23.84 11.39 -3.81
C SER A 38 -22.91 10.28 -4.30
N THR A 39 -22.06 9.75 -3.42
CA THR A 39 -21.23 8.58 -3.72
C THR A 39 -22.11 7.34 -3.69
N GLN A 40 -22.13 6.59 -4.80
CA GLN A 40 -22.78 5.29 -4.84
C GLN A 40 -22.31 4.41 -3.68
N PRO A 41 -23.17 3.55 -3.10
CA PRO A 41 -22.74 2.63 -2.06
C PRO A 41 -21.54 1.83 -2.57
N HIS A 42 -20.39 1.94 -1.88
CA HIS A 42 -19.20 1.15 -2.19
C HIS A 42 -19.50 -0.33 -1.90
N THR A 43 -19.95 -1.06 -2.91
CA THR A 43 -20.14 -2.51 -2.83
C THR A 43 -18.78 -3.18 -2.86
N THR A 44 -18.34 -3.71 -1.71
CA THR A 44 -17.09 -4.48 -1.62
C THR A 44 -17.36 -5.94 -1.98
N THR A 45 -16.88 -6.37 -3.14
CA THR A 45 -16.91 -7.79 -3.52
C THR A 45 -15.86 -8.55 -2.72
N ILE A 46 -16.25 -9.65 -2.06
CA ILE A 46 -15.35 -10.53 -1.33
C ILE A 46 -15.48 -11.94 -1.90
N TYR A 47 -14.37 -12.48 -2.40
CA TYR A 47 -14.32 -13.86 -2.85
C TYR A 47 -13.98 -14.79 -1.68
N MET A 48 -14.83 -15.78 -1.41
CA MET A 48 -14.54 -16.79 -0.39
C MET A 48 -13.56 -17.82 -0.95
N LYS A 49 -12.49 -18.10 -0.20
CA LYS A 49 -11.46 -19.06 -0.64
C LYS A 49 -12.03 -20.48 -0.67
N THR A 50 -11.86 -21.16 -1.80
CA THR A 50 -12.14 -22.60 -1.96
C THR A 50 -10.83 -23.40 -2.04
N ASP A 51 -10.93 -24.73 -2.07
CA ASP A 51 -9.77 -25.64 -2.06
C ASP A 51 -8.91 -25.54 -3.33
N ASP A 52 -9.54 -25.24 -4.47
CA ASP A 52 -8.88 -25.05 -5.76
C ASP A 52 -8.28 -23.65 -5.93
N MET A 53 -8.47 -22.74 -4.97
CA MET A 53 -7.90 -21.39 -4.99
C MET A 53 -6.56 -21.32 -4.27
N LEU A 54 -5.56 -20.76 -4.95
CA LEU A 54 -4.25 -20.42 -4.40
C LEU A 54 -4.33 -19.17 -3.51
N TYR A 55 -5.16 -18.20 -3.92
CA TYR A 55 -5.34 -16.94 -3.21
C TYR A 55 -6.80 -16.48 -3.34
N SER A 56 -7.27 -15.79 -2.30
CA SER A 56 -8.45 -14.95 -2.35
C SER A 56 -8.25 -13.76 -1.42
N GLY A 57 -8.54 -12.55 -1.90
CA GLY A 57 -8.44 -11.33 -1.10
C GLY A 57 -8.42 -10.06 -1.93
N GLY A 58 -8.25 -8.93 -1.26
CA GLY A 58 -8.10 -7.61 -1.87
C GLY A 58 -6.95 -6.84 -1.24
N ASN A 59 -6.65 -5.65 -1.77
CA ASN A 59 -5.57 -4.80 -1.25
C ASN A 59 -6.03 -3.46 -0.67
N GLY A 60 -7.33 -3.18 -0.58
CA GLY A 60 -7.87 -2.02 0.13
C GLY A 60 -8.22 -0.82 -0.75
N THR A 61 -7.92 -0.87 -2.05
CA THR A 61 -8.34 0.13 -3.05
C THR A 61 -9.76 -0.09 -3.58
N GLY A 62 -10.32 -1.28 -3.37
CA GLY A 62 -11.51 -1.79 -4.07
C GLY A 62 -11.20 -3.05 -4.87
N LEU A 63 -9.94 -3.20 -5.30
CA LEU A 63 -9.46 -4.41 -5.97
C LEU A 63 -9.61 -5.64 -5.05
N SER A 64 -10.32 -6.63 -5.56
CA SER A 64 -10.62 -7.89 -4.88
C SER A 64 -10.65 -9.02 -5.91
N PHE A 65 -9.95 -10.11 -5.64
CA PHE A 65 -9.74 -11.18 -6.62
C PHE A 65 -9.35 -12.50 -5.98
N TYR A 66 -9.47 -13.56 -6.77
CA TYR A 66 -8.93 -14.88 -6.46
C TYR A 66 -7.98 -15.35 -7.55
N ILE A 67 -7.13 -16.32 -7.22
CA ILE A 67 -6.15 -16.91 -8.14
C ILE A 67 -6.30 -18.44 -8.11
N LYS A 68 -6.35 -19.06 -9.29
CA LYS A 68 -6.35 -20.52 -9.49
C LYS A 68 -5.32 -20.91 -10.54
N TYR A 69 -4.87 -22.16 -10.52
CA TYR A 69 -4.14 -22.70 -11.67
C TYR A 69 -5.05 -22.74 -12.91
N ALA A 70 -4.47 -22.45 -14.08
CA ALA A 70 -5.17 -22.59 -15.35
C ALA A 70 -5.28 -24.06 -15.75
N ASP A 71 -6.32 -24.41 -16.53
CA ASP A 71 -6.44 -25.71 -17.18
C ASP A 71 -5.30 -25.85 -18.20
N GLY A 72 -4.28 -26.63 -17.85
CA GLY A 72 -3.04 -26.76 -18.64
C GLY A 72 -1.80 -26.10 -18.01
N SER A 73 -1.89 -25.59 -16.79
CA SER A 73 -0.71 -25.26 -16.00
C SER A 73 0.18 -26.48 -15.80
N THR A 74 1.47 -26.34 -16.04
CA THR A 74 2.47 -27.41 -15.81
C THR A 74 3.50 -26.95 -14.79
N GLU A 75 4.33 -27.88 -14.30
CA GLU A 75 5.45 -27.53 -13.41
C GLU A 75 6.51 -26.67 -14.14
N ASP A 76 6.80 -27.00 -15.41
CA ASP A 76 7.77 -26.25 -16.23
C ASP A 76 7.25 -24.87 -16.69
N ASN A 77 5.92 -24.71 -16.78
CA ASN A 77 5.28 -23.46 -17.16
C ASN A 77 4.05 -23.19 -16.28
N PRO A 78 4.26 -22.84 -15.00
CA PRO A 78 3.17 -22.60 -14.08
C PRO A 78 2.36 -21.40 -14.56
N THR A 79 1.08 -21.63 -14.83
CA THR A 79 0.17 -20.63 -15.38
C THR A 79 -1.06 -20.54 -14.48
N VAL A 80 -1.41 -19.33 -14.08
CA VAL A 80 -2.55 -19.08 -13.21
C VAL A 80 -3.52 -18.11 -13.87
N ILE A 81 -4.78 -18.18 -13.44
CA ILE A 81 -5.83 -17.24 -13.80
C ILE A 81 -6.20 -16.46 -12.55
N ALA A 82 -6.13 -15.14 -12.63
CA ALA A 82 -6.67 -14.22 -11.64
C ALA A 82 -7.99 -13.65 -12.15
N LYS A 83 -9.06 -13.75 -11.34
CA LYS A 83 -10.37 -13.17 -11.65
C LYS A 83 -10.87 -12.37 -10.47
N GLY A 84 -11.51 -11.25 -10.73
CA GLY A 84 -11.95 -10.35 -9.67
C GLY A 84 -12.65 -9.11 -10.19
N VAL A 85 -12.76 -8.12 -9.30
CA VAL A 85 -13.14 -6.75 -9.62
C VAL A 85 -11.97 -5.81 -9.34
N ASP A 86 -11.79 -4.79 -10.16
CA ASP A 86 -10.74 -3.78 -10.00
C ASP A 86 -11.12 -2.72 -8.94
N GLU A 87 -10.28 -1.69 -8.80
CA GLU A 87 -10.53 -0.54 -7.90
C GLU A 87 -11.81 0.26 -8.21
N ASN A 88 -12.36 0.14 -9.42
CA ASN A 88 -13.59 0.81 -9.86
C ASN A 88 -14.83 -0.10 -9.75
N GLY A 89 -14.63 -1.40 -9.45
CA GLY A 89 -15.69 -2.41 -9.40
C GLY A 89 -15.92 -3.13 -10.74
N ASP A 90 -15.09 -2.87 -11.75
CA ASP A 90 -15.19 -3.52 -13.06
C ASP A 90 -14.57 -4.93 -13.00
N GLU A 91 -15.24 -5.90 -13.62
CA GLU A 91 -14.74 -7.28 -13.66
C GLU A 91 -13.48 -7.40 -14.51
N PHE A 92 -12.52 -8.21 -14.05
CA PHE A 92 -11.32 -8.53 -14.81
C PHE A 92 -10.98 -10.02 -14.76
N GLU A 93 -10.27 -10.46 -15.80
CA GLU A 93 -9.64 -11.77 -15.88
C GLU A 93 -8.23 -11.60 -16.45
N LYS A 94 -7.22 -12.17 -15.79
CA LYS A 94 -5.82 -12.09 -16.20
C LYS A 94 -5.15 -13.45 -16.12
N THR A 95 -4.60 -13.90 -17.24
CA THR A 95 -3.71 -15.06 -17.32
C THR A 95 -2.27 -14.63 -17.00
N ILE A 96 -1.63 -15.32 -16.07
CA ILE A 96 -0.30 -14.99 -15.57
C ILE A 96 0.59 -16.22 -15.70
N HIS A 97 1.65 -16.10 -16.49
CA HIS A 97 2.72 -17.10 -16.52
C HIS A 97 3.73 -16.75 -15.42
N ILE A 98 3.82 -17.59 -14.39
CA ILE A 98 4.63 -17.31 -13.20
C ILE A 98 6.10 -17.09 -13.58
N ASN A 99 6.65 -17.92 -14.48
CA ASN A 99 8.04 -17.80 -14.93
C ASN A 99 8.36 -16.47 -15.66
N LYS A 100 7.33 -15.77 -16.14
CA LYS A 100 7.48 -14.47 -16.82
C LYS A 100 7.31 -13.28 -15.87
N VAL A 101 6.92 -13.50 -14.63
CA VAL A 101 6.82 -12.42 -13.62
C VAL A 101 8.22 -11.84 -13.38
N ASN A 102 8.28 -10.50 -13.35
CA ASN A 102 9.48 -9.74 -13.03
C ASN A 102 9.21 -8.89 -11.79
N PRO A 103 9.65 -9.29 -10.58
CA PRO A 103 9.47 -8.51 -9.36
C PRO A 103 9.97 -7.06 -9.42
N LYS A 104 10.91 -6.72 -10.32
CA LYS A 104 11.37 -5.32 -10.53
C LYS A 104 10.42 -4.46 -11.36
N SER A 105 9.39 -5.06 -11.95
CA SER A 105 8.31 -4.35 -12.63
C SER A 105 7.14 -5.32 -12.71
N ALA A 106 6.30 -5.34 -11.68
CA ALA A 106 5.16 -6.24 -11.56
C ALA A 106 3.90 -5.50 -11.07
N THR A 107 2.72 -6.05 -11.39
CA THR A 107 1.49 -5.63 -10.70
C THR A 107 1.32 -6.36 -9.38
N VAL A 108 0.45 -5.84 -8.50
CA VAL A 108 0.11 -6.51 -7.24
C VAL A 108 -0.48 -7.91 -7.48
N VAL A 109 -1.27 -8.09 -8.54
CA VAL A 109 -1.86 -9.39 -8.92
C VAL A 109 -0.77 -10.38 -9.35
N GLU A 110 0.22 -9.93 -10.14
CA GLU A 110 1.35 -10.76 -10.54
C GLU A 110 2.22 -11.18 -9.35
N MET A 111 2.44 -10.28 -8.40
CA MET A 111 3.19 -10.59 -7.18
C MET A 111 2.41 -11.48 -6.21
N ARG A 112 1.08 -11.33 -6.10
CA ARG A 112 0.24 -12.26 -5.32
C ARG A 112 0.19 -13.65 -5.95
N ALA A 113 0.17 -13.74 -7.28
CA ALA A 113 0.29 -15.01 -7.99
C ALA A 113 1.62 -15.71 -7.68
N LEU A 114 2.73 -14.96 -7.76
CA LEU A 114 4.06 -15.48 -7.43
C LEU A 114 4.18 -15.87 -5.94
N GLU A 115 3.72 -15.02 -5.02
CA GLU A 115 3.68 -15.29 -3.57
C GLU A 115 2.96 -16.61 -3.27
N ALA A 116 1.77 -16.80 -3.85
CA ALA A 116 0.94 -17.97 -3.63
C ALA A 116 1.54 -19.23 -4.24
N HIS A 117 2.10 -19.15 -5.45
CA HIS A 117 2.77 -20.27 -6.10
C HIS A 117 4.02 -20.73 -5.35
N MET A 118 4.86 -19.78 -4.89
CA MET A 118 6.08 -20.08 -4.14
C MET A 118 5.82 -20.51 -2.69
N GLY A 119 4.58 -20.38 -2.20
CA GLY A 119 4.24 -20.71 -0.82
C GLY A 119 4.96 -19.83 0.20
N VAL A 120 5.20 -18.55 -0.13
CA VAL A 120 5.90 -17.62 0.78
C VAL A 120 5.08 -17.49 2.06
N LYS A 121 5.68 -17.86 3.19
CA LYS A 121 4.95 -17.92 4.46
C LYS A 121 4.58 -16.52 4.95
N LYS A 122 3.31 -16.34 5.28
CA LYS A 122 2.80 -15.19 6.04
C LYS A 122 3.16 -15.40 7.51
N LEU A 123 4.06 -14.59 8.06
CA LEU A 123 4.53 -14.73 9.44
C LEU A 123 4.11 -13.52 10.28
N GLY A 124 3.76 -13.78 11.55
CA GLY A 124 3.57 -12.73 12.54
C GLY A 124 2.42 -11.75 12.26
N GLY A 125 1.42 -12.15 11.48
CA GLY A 125 0.30 -11.28 11.08
C GLY A 125 0.64 -10.27 9.98
N PHE A 126 1.83 -10.34 9.39
CA PHE A 126 2.26 -9.48 8.29
C PHE A 126 1.91 -10.08 6.92
N THR A 127 1.59 -9.20 5.97
CA THR A 127 1.59 -9.53 4.54
C THR A 127 3.03 -9.77 4.07
N SER A 128 3.25 -10.74 3.18
CA SER A 128 4.59 -11.02 2.62
C SER A 128 5.01 -10.04 1.54
N LEU A 129 4.10 -9.16 1.11
CA LEU A 129 4.36 -8.04 0.21
C LEU A 129 4.47 -6.72 1.01
N PRO A 130 5.22 -5.72 0.53
CA PRO A 130 5.38 -4.42 1.20
C PRO A 130 4.02 -3.74 1.45
N LEU A 131 3.92 -2.93 2.51
CA LEU A 131 2.65 -2.33 2.94
C LEU A 131 2.07 -1.37 1.90
N GLU A 132 2.93 -0.69 1.15
CA GLU A 132 2.56 0.23 0.08
C GLU A 132 1.78 -0.44 -1.06
N THR A 133 1.83 -1.77 -1.16
CA THR A 133 1.02 -2.53 -2.14
C THR A 133 -0.48 -2.44 -1.88
N GLY A 134 -0.88 -1.99 -0.68
CA GLY A 134 -2.27 -1.71 -0.35
C GLY A 134 -2.87 -0.49 -1.06
N ALA A 135 -2.04 0.32 -1.71
CA ALA A 135 -2.50 1.48 -2.47
C ALA A 135 -2.43 1.29 -3.99
N MET A 136 -1.98 0.12 -4.47
CA MET A 136 -1.83 -0.15 -5.90
C MET A 136 -3.16 -0.50 -6.56
N GLY A 137 -3.45 0.08 -7.72
CA GLY A 137 -4.52 -0.38 -8.61
C GLY A 137 -4.17 -1.69 -9.34
N LEU A 138 -5.14 -2.26 -10.05
CA LEU A 138 -5.00 -3.50 -10.82
C LEU A 138 -3.80 -3.47 -11.78
N ASN A 139 -3.60 -2.32 -12.43
CA ASN A 139 -2.66 -2.14 -13.54
C ASN A 139 -1.37 -1.43 -13.14
N ASP A 140 -1.26 -0.94 -11.90
CA ASP A 140 -0.06 -0.28 -11.42
C ASP A 140 1.12 -1.26 -11.41
N ARG A 141 2.25 -0.83 -11.98
CA ARG A 141 3.51 -1.60 -11.95
C ARG A 141 4.55 -0.88 -11.11
N MET A 142 5.17 -1.63 -10.21
CA MET A 142 6.20 -1.12 -9.30
C MET A 142 7.42 -2.05 -9.27
N ASP A 143 8.56 -1.53 -8.83
CA ASP A 143 9.72 -2.34 -8.45
C ASP A 143 9.54 -2.82 -7.01
N PHE A 144 9.09 -4.06 -6.85
CA PHE A 144 8.86 -4.64 -5.52
C PHE A 144 10.16 -4.83 -4.75
N MET A 145 11.29 -5.00 -5.43
CA MET A 145 12.59 -5.17 -4.76
C MET A 145 13.01 -3.87 -4.09
N ASP A 146 12.80 -2.74 -4.76
CA ASP A 146 13.00 -1.41 -4.17
C ASP A 146 12.01 -1.16 -3.02
N MET A 147 10.73 -1.50 -3.19
CA MET A 147 9.73 -1.40 -2.13
C MET A 147 10.11 -2.23 -0.89
N PHE A 148 10.62 -3.45 -1.06
CA PHE A 148 11.14 -4.26 0.05
C PHE A 148 12.33 -3.58 0.74
N GLN A 149 13.29 -3.06 -0.02
CA GLN A 149 14.46 -2.36 0.56
C GLN A 149 14.05 -1.15 1.39
N LYS A 150 13.10 -0.35 0.87
CA LYS A 150 12.52 0.77 1.60
C LYS A 150 11.82 0.31 2.87
N GLN A 151 10.92 -0.67 2.77
CA GLN A 151 10.16 -1.20 3.91
C GLN A 151 11.09 -1.77 4.99
N ILE A 152 12.14 -2.51 4.61
CA ILE A 152 13.15 -3.03 5.54
C ILE A 152 13.89 -1.89 6.25
N SER A 153 14.23 -0.82 5.52
CA SER A 153 14.91 0.35 6.07
C SER A 153 14.01 1.09 7.06
N ASP A 154 12.74 1.30 6.72
CA ASP A 154 11.73 1.91 7.60
C ASP A 154 11.54 1.08 8.88
N MET A 155 11.43 -0.25 8.76
CA MET A 155 11.33 -1.12 9.94
C MET A 155 12.58 -1.07 10.83
N LYS A 156 13.78 -0.94 10.24
CA LYS A 156 15.03 -0.78 11.02
C LYS A 156 15.04 0.56 11.75
N LEU A 157 14.64 1.65 11.10
CA LEU A 157 14.55 2.98 11.70
C LEU A 157 13.59 2.98 12.90
N LEU A 158 12.45 2.31 12.77
CA LEU A 158 11.46 2.15 13.84
C LEU A 158 11.85 1.12 14.91
N SER A 159 13.07 0.57 14.85
CA SER A 159 13.55 -0.51 15.74
C SER A 159 12.68 -1.78 15.72
N GLN A 160 11.89 -1.99 14.66
CA GLN A 160 11.03 -3.16 14.45
C GLN A 160 11.82 -4.34 13.85
N LYS A 161 12.77 -4.87 14.62
CA LYS A 161 13.73 -5.89 14.15
C LYS A 161 13.07 -7.14 13.57
N LYS A 162 11.97 -7.61 14.18
CA LYS A 162 11.23 -8.80 13.71
C LYS A 162 10.58 -8.57 12.34
N ALA A 163 9.96 -7.40 12.14
CA ALA A 163 9.34 -7.04 10.86
C ALA A 163 10.41 -6.85 9.78
N ALA A 164 11.53 -6.17 10.10
CA ALA A 164 12.65 -6.01 9.17
C ALA A 164 13.21 -7.36 8.69
N ALA A 165 13.45 -8.29 9.62
CA ALA A 165 13.92 -9.64 9.30
C ALA A 165 12.89 -10.42 8.44
N TYR A 166 11.61 -10.24 8.71
CA TYR A 166 10.55 -10.87 7.92
C TYR A 166 10.52 -10.37 6.47
N TYR A 167 10.53 -9.05 6.25
CA TYR A 167 10.57 -8.50 4.89
C TYR A 167 11.87 -8.85 4.16
N GLN A 168 12.99 -9.00 4.88
CA GLN A 168 14.24 -9.49 4.31
C GLN A 168 14.14 -10.95 3.85
N TYR A 169 13.49 -11.82 4.64
CA TYR A 169 13.18 -13.20 4.23
C TYR A 169 12.30 -13.23 2.97
N SER A 170 11.21 -12.45 2.96
CA SER A 170 10.31 -12.39 1.79
C SER A 170 11.02 -11.86 0.55
N MET A 171 11.80 -10.78 0.67
CA MET A 171 12.60 -10.23 -0.42
C MET A 171 13.59 -11.27 -0.99
N GLN A 172 14.25 -12.05 -0.12
CA GLN A 172 15.19 -13.09 -0.55
C GLN A 172 14.49 -14.15 -1.41
N ALA A 173 13.28 -14.57 -1.06
CA ALA A 173 12.53 -15.55 -1.84
C ALA A 173 12.30 -15.08 -3.29
N TYR A 174 11.96 -13.80 -3.49
CA TYR A 174 11.78 -13.22 -4.83
C TYR A 174 13.10 -12.97 -5.56
N TRP A 175 14.16 -12.61 -4.81
CA TRP A 175 15.51 -12.50 -5.35
C TRP A 175 15.99 -13.84 -5.92
N ASP A 176 15.81 -14.93 -5.17
CA ASP A 176 16.18 -16.27 -5.61
C ASP A 176 15.38 -16.70 -6.84
N PHE A 177 14.07 -16.41 -6.88
CA PHE A 177 13.24 -16.67 -8.05
C PHE A 177 13.77 -15.96 -9.31
N MET A 178 14.15 -14.69 -9.21
CA MET A 178 14.67 -13.94 -10.36
C MET A 178 16.00 -14.51 -10.89
N ASN A 179 16.84 -15.07 -10.01
CA ASN A 179 18.18 -15.56 -10.36
C ASN A 179 18.24 -17.06 -10.70
N LYS A 180 17.13 -17.78 -10.57
CA LYS A 180 17.02 -19.20 -10.98
C LYS A 180 16.71 -19.38 -12.48
N LYS A 181 16.52 -18.29 -13.22
CA LYS A 181 16.18 -18.30 -14.65
C LYS A 181 17.39 -18.53 -15.54
#